data_AF-W8R2R2-F1
#
_entry.id   AF-W8R2R2-F1
#
_cell.length_a   1.000
_cell.length_b   1.000
_cell.length_c   1.000
_cell.angle_alpha   90.00
_cell.angle_beta   90.00
_cell.angle_gamma   90.00
#
_symmetry.space_group_name_H-M   'P 1'
#
loop_
_entity.id
_entity.type
_entity.pdbx_description
1 polymer ?
#
loop_
_entity_poly.entity_id
_entity_poly.type
_entity_poly.pdbx_seq_one_letter_code
_entity_poly.pdbx_strand_id
1 'polypeptide(L)'
;MSQSAITQETSASITGLLVPLADRTLLLPNVAVAELIPYRAAQSAQGTPSWFLGQVSWRDLTLPLLSFEAASDGQPEVGTQARVAVLNALGGRDHVKFIALLVQGIPRSVKVDSSLAHSDVTLAPLELDAVNLGDVQARIPDLNALEQKLADAGLI
;
A
#
# COMPACT_ATOMS: atom_id res chain seq x y z
N MET A 1 -41.94 4.56 -34.47
CA MET A 1 -41.63 3.31 -33.75
C MET A 1 -40.22 3.44 -33.23
N SER A 2 -40.11 3.68 -31.93
CA SER A 2 -38.87 3.93 -31.20
C SER A 2 -38.12 2.62 -30.95
N GLN A 3 -36.82 2.57 -31.20
CA GLN A 3 -35.95 1.61 -30.53
C GLN A 3 -34.79 2.40 -29.90
N SER A 4 -34.91 2.56 -28.58
CA SER A 4 -33.83 3.06 -27.74
C SER A 4 -32.71 2.03 -27.70
N ALA A 5 -31.49 2.52 -27.89
CA ALA A 5 -30.26 1.77 -27.66
C ALA A 5 -30.18 1.35 -26.19
N ILE A 6 -29.88 0.07 -25.94
CA ILE A 6 -29.37 -0.39 -24.65
C ILE A 6 -27.86 -0.47 -24.83
N THR A 7 -27.17 0.64 -24.59
CA THR A 7 -25.72 0.61 -24.39
C THR A 7 -25.51 -0.02 -23.01
N GLN A 8 -25.18 -1.31 -22.97
CA GLN A 8 -24.66 -1.91 -21.75
C GLN A 8 -23.34 -1.19 -21.44
N GLU A 9 -23.37 -0.27 -20.48
CA GLU A 9 -22.15 0.23 -19.86
C GLU A 9 -21.50 -0.94 -19.13
N THR A 10 -20.58 -1.62 -19.81
CA THR A 10 -19.69 -2.57 -19.17
C THR A 10 -18.88 -1.75 -18.16
N SER A 11 -19.23 -1.81 -16.89
CA SER A 11 -18.46 -1.16 -15.83
C SER A 11 -17.01 -1.63 -15.96
N ALA A 12 -16.11 -0.70 -16.27
CA ALA A 12 -14.71 -1.03 -16.48
C ALA A 12 -14.12 -1.52 -15.15
N SER A 13 -13.85 -2.82 -15.05
CA SER A 13 -13.23 -3.40 -13.87
C SER A 13 -11.70 -3.34 -14.00
N ILE A 14 -11.01 -3.00 -12.91
CA ILE A 14 -9.56 -3.03 -12.79
C ILE A 14 -9.12 -4.10 -11.78
N THR A 15 -7.86 -4.54 -11.88
CA THR A 15 -7.26 -5.46 -10.91
C THR A 15 -6.61 -4.68 -9.77
N GLY A 16 -7.09 -4.90 -8.55
CA GLY A 16 -6.46 -4.47 -7.31
C GLY A 16 -5.76 -5.61 -6.58
N LEU A 17 -5.01 -5.24 -5.54
CA LEU A 17 -4.35 -6.15 -4.62
C LEU A 17 -4.79 -5.83 -3.19
N LEU A 18 -5.30 -6.85 -2.50
CA LEU A 18 -5.51 -6.83 -1.05
C LEU A 18 -4.20 -7.20 -0.37
N VAL A 19 -3.55 -6.22 0.23
CA VAL A 19 -2.25 -6.35 0.90
C VAL A 19 -2.48 -6.45 2.40
N PRO A 20 -2.24 -7.62 3.03
CA PRO A 20 -2.44 -7.78 4.46
C PRO A 20 -1.35 -7.05 5.25
N LEU A 21 -1.77 -6.26 6.23
CA LEU A 21 -0.93 -5.71 7.30
C LEU A 21 -1.25 -6.44 8.61
N ALA A 22 -0.64 -6.02 9.73
CA ALA A 22 -0.90 -6.65 11.03
C ALA A 22 -2.32 -6.38 11.54
N ASP A 23 -2.76 -5.13 11.41
CA ASP A 23 -4.02 -4.65 12.00
C ASP A 23 -5.15 -4.42 10.98
N ARG A 24 -4.81 -4.32 9.69
CA ARG A 24 -5.76 -4.01 8.61
C ARG A 24 -5.32 -4.59 7.27
N THR A 25 -6.13 -4.39 6.24
CA THR A 25 -5.80 -4.75 4.86
C THR A 25 -5.80 -3.50 3.99
N LEU A 26 -4.77 -3.31 3.17
CA LEU A 26 -4.73 -2.24 2.18
C LEU A 26 -5.28 -2.73 0.83
N LEU A 27 -5.96 -1.85 0.10
CA LEU A 27 -6.30 -2.05 -1.30
C LEU A 27 -5.37 -1.18 -2.15
N LEU A 28 -4.51 -1.82 -2.93
CA LEU A 28 -3.60 -1.15 -3.86
C LEU A 28 -3.97 -1.43 -5.31
N PRO A 29 -3.75 -0.49 -6.25
CA PRO A 29 -3.69 -0.82 -7.66
C PRO A 29 -2.61 -1.87 -7.90
N ASN A 30 -2.86 -2.85 -8.78
CA ASN A 30 -1.85 -3.86 -9.10
C ASN A 30 -0.52 -3.24 -9.58
N VAL A 31 -0.61 -2.13 -10.31
CA VAL A 31 0.55 -1.39 -10.84
C VAL A 31 1.36 -0.65 -9.76
N ALA A 32 0.83 -0.48 -8.54
CA ALA A 32 1.58 0.17 -7.46
C ALA A 32 2.66 -0.75 -6.90
N VAL A 33 2.51 -2.08 -7.03
CA VAL A 33 3.46 -3.07 -6.50
C VAL A 33 4.38 -3.53 -7.63
N ALA A 34 5.68 -3.26 -7.50
CA ALA A 34 6.70 -3.69 -8.45
C ALA A 34 7.15 -5.14 -8.19
N GLU A 35 7.32 -5.52 -6.92
CA GLU A 35 7.80 -6.85 -6.55
C GLU A 35 7.41 -7.19 -5.10
N LEU A 36 7.28 -8.47 -4.79
CA LEU A 36 7.12 -8.97 -3.42
C LEU A 36 8.33 -9.85 -3.08
N ILE A 37 9.13 -9.41 -2.11
CA ILE A 37 10.36 -10.09 -1.72
C ILE A 37 10.29 -10.62 -0.27
N PRO A 38 11.10 -11.62 0.10
CA PRO A 38 11.18 -12.09 1.48
C PRO A 38 11.61 -10.97 2.42
N TYR A 39 10.99 -10.88 3.60
CA TYR A 39 11.47 -9.99 4.64
C TYR A 39 12.81 -10.49 5.19
N ARG A 40 13.75 -9.56 5.33
CA ARG A 40 15.00 -9.75 6.05
C ARG A 40 15.06 -8.65 7.10
N ALA A 41 15.46 -9.01 8.32
CA ALA A 41 15.55 -8.06 9.41
C ALA A 41 16.42 -6.87 9.00
N ALA A 42 15.79 -5.70 8.90
CA ALA A 42 16.47 -4.44 8.66
C ALA A 42 16.92 -3.85 9.99
N GLN A 43 18.07 -3.19 10.00
CA GLN A 43 18.55 -2.47 11.18
C GLN A 43 18.09 -1.02 11.07
N SER A 44 17.20 -0.61 11.97
CA SER A 44 16.83 0.79 12.12
C SER A 44 17.87 1.50 13.00
N ALA A 45 18.27 2.71 12.61
CA ALA A 45 19.23 3.49 13.39
C ALA A 45 18.53 4.19 14.58
N GLN A 46 19.25 4.38 15.69
CA GLN A 46 18.75 5.18 16.81
C GLN A 46 18.43 6.61 16.34
N GLY A 47 17.32 7.16 16.83
CA GLY A 47 16.86 8.51 16.46
C GLY A 47 16.05 8.59 15.17
N THR A 48 15.80 7.46 14.51
CA THR A 48 14.86 7.41 13.37
C THR A 48 13.42 7.25 13.84
N PRO A 49 12.43 7.73 13.06
CA PRO A 49 11.03 7.56 13.40
C PRO A 49 10.63 6.07 13.46
N SER A 50 9.70 5.71 14.35
CA SER A 50 9.26 4.31 14.57
C SER A 50 8.69 3.60 13.33
N TRP A 51 8.22 4.38 12.35
CA TRP A 51 7.69 3.87 11.09
C TRP A 51 8.75 3.53 10.05
N PHE A 52 10.00 3.97 10.26
CA PHE A 52 11.13 3.62 9.42
C PHE A 52 11.87 2.42 10.01
N LEU A 53 11.75 1.28 9.34
CA LEU A 53 12.31 0.01 9.81
C LEU A 53 13.76 -0.20 9.39
N GLY A 54 14.33 0.75 8.64
CA GLY A 54 15.68 0.68 8.12
C GLY A 54 15.68 0.59 6.60
N GLN A 55 16.70 -0.06 6.06
CA GLN A 55 16.94 -0.16 4.62
C GLN A 55 16.90 -1.62 4.18
N VAL A 56 16.40 -1.88 2.97
CA VAL A 56 16.39 -3.20 2.34
C VAL A 56 17.05 -3.15 0.98
N SER A 57 17.90 -4.14 0.69
CA SER A 57 18.51 -4.29 -0.63
C SER A 57 17.50 -4.92 -1.60
N TRP A 58 17.30 -4.28 -2.75
CA TRP A 58 16.46 -4.79 -3.83
C TRP A 58 17.09 -4.47 -5.18
N ARG A 59 17.46 -5.52 -5.94
CA ARG A 59 18.32 -5.39 -7.13
C ARG A 59 19.60 -4.62 -6.76
N ASP A 60 19.99 -3.63 -7.55
CA ASP A 60 21.15 -2.76 -7.29
C ASP A 60 20.81 -1.50 -6.46
N LEU A 61 19.62 -1.48 -5.83
CA LEU A 61 19.13 -0.35 -5.05
C LEU A 61 19.05 -0.70 -3.55
N THR A 62 19.12 0.35 -2.73
CA THR A 62 18.82 0.29 -1.30
C THR A 62 17.57 1.11 -1.06
N LEU A 63 16.50 0.46 -0.59
CA LEU A 63 15.17 1.07 -0.45
C LEU A 63 14.82 1.30 1.01
N PRO A 64 14.21 2.44 1.36
CA PRO A 64 13.69 2.66 2.70
C PRO A 64 12.54 1.68 2.96
N LEU A 65 12.62 0.94 4.06
CA LEU A 65 11.58 0.01 4.50
C LEU A 65 10.70 0.67 5.55
N LEU A 66 9.39 0.65 5.33
CA LEU A 66 8.39 1.29 6.18
C LEU A 66 7.42 0.27 6.79
N SER A 67 6.87 0.60 7.95
CA SER A 67 5.58 0.08 8.42
C SER A 67 4.51 1.14 8.15
N PHE A 68 3.46 0.76 7.43
CA PHE A 68 2.33 1.65 7.18
C PHE A 68 1.56 1.89 8.48
N GLU A 69 1.37 0.84 9.29
CA GLU A 69 0.68 0.90 10.58
C GLU A 69 1.33 1.96 11.46
N ALA A 70 2.65 1.87 11.68
CA ALA A 70 3.40 2.84 12.45
C ALA A 70 3.41 4.25 11.84
N ALA A 71 3.28 4.37 10.52
CA ALA A 71 3.16 5.66 9.85
C ALA A 71 1.76 6.28 10.01
N SER A 72 0.77 5.46 10.37
CA SER A 72 -0.66 5.73 10.50
C SER A 72 -1.16 5.51 11.94
N ASP A 73 -0.41 6.03 12.93
CA ASP A 73 -0.70 5.98 14.39
C ASP A 73 -0.69 4.60 15.06
N GLY A 74 -0.38 3.53 14.32
CA GLY A 74 -0.21 2.18 14.82
C GLY A 74 1.22 1.90 15.33
N GLN A 75 1.56 0.61 15.36
CA GLN A 75 2.89 0.12 15.72
C GLN A 75 3.37 -0.87 14.66
N PRO A 76 4.68 -0.96 14.41
CA PRO A 76 5.21 -1.95 13.49
C PRO A 76 5.13 -3.33 14.14
N GLU A 77 4.61 -4.30 13.40
CA GLU A 77 4.62 -5.70 13.81
C GLU A 77 5.26 -6.54 12.71
N VAL A 78 6.14 -7.46 13.07
CA VAL A 78 6.77 -8.39 12.12
C VAL A 78 6.18 -9.77 12.37
N GLY A 79 5.22 -10.18 11.55
CA GLY A 79 4.60 -11.49 11.63
C GLY A 79 5.49 -12.60 11.09
N THR A 80 5.10 -13.85 11.35
CA THR A 80 5.82 -15.04 10.84
C THR A 80 5.79 -15.17 9.32
N GLN A 81 4.80 -14.54 8.67
CA GLN A 81 4.63 -14.51 7.22
C GLN A 81 5.06 -13.17 6.60
N ALA A 82 5.82 -12.37 7.34
CA ALA A 82 6.27 -11.05 6.90
C ALA A 82 6.99 -11.11 5.54
N ARG A 83 6.62 -10.17 4.67
CA ARG A 83 7.23 -9.93 3.36
C ARG A 83 7.44 -8.44 3.18
N VAL A 84 8.15 -8.10 2.12
CA VAL A 84 8.35 -6.71 1.70
C VAL A 84 7.70 -6.51 0.35
N ALA A 85 6.72 -5.62 0.28
CA ALA A 85 6.18 -5.12 -0.97
C ALA A 85 7.03 -3.94 -1.44
N VAL A 86 7.70 -4.10 -2.58
CA VAL A 86 8.38 -3.01 -3.26
C VAL A 86 7.33 -2.25 -4.07
N LEU A 87 7.16 -0.97 -3.74
CA LEU A 87 6.16 -0.10 -4.36
C LEU A 87 6.84 0.85 -5.35
N ASN A 88 6.16 1.14 -6.45
CA ASN A 88 6.53 2.24 -7.34
C ASN A 88 6.30 3.57 -6.61
N ALA A 89 7.34 4.41 -6.55
CA ALA A 89 7.24 5.76 -6.02
C ALA A 89 6.35 6.61 -6.95
N LEU A 90 5.56 7.51 -6.36
CA LEU A 90 4.55 8.30 -7.07
C LEU A 90 4.81 9.82 -6.94
N GLY A 91 5.68 10.25 -6.03
CA GLY A 91 5.92 11.65 -5.70
C GLY A 91 6.81 12.42 -6.68
N GLY A 92 7.12 11.85 -7.85
CA GLY A 92 7.77 12.56 -8.96
C GLY A 92 9.23 12.97 -8.73
N ARG A 93 9.91 12.36 -7.75
CA ARG A 93 11.33 12.60 -7.45
C ARG A 93 12.20 11.73 -8.36
N ASP A 94 13.04 12.34 -9.19
CA ASP A 94 13.85 11.61 -10.19
C ASP A 94 14.75 10.51 -9.59
N HIS A 95 15.21 10.70 -8.35
CA HIS A 95 16.09 9.76 -7.65
C HIS A 95 15.35 8.72 -6.80
N VAL A 96 14.03 8.86 -6.61
CA VAL A 96 13.22 7.93 -5.82
C VAL A 96 12.24 7.22 -6.74
N LYS A 97 12.61 6.02 -7.16
CA LYS A 97 11.77 5.21 -8.07
C LYS A 97 10.94 4.17 -7.33
N PHE A 98 11.41 3.76 -6.15
CA PHE A 98 10.78 2.71 -5.37
C PHE A 98 10.92 2.97 -3.88
N ILE A 99 9.95 2.50 -3.11
CA ILE A 99 9.97 2.42 -1.65
C ILE A 99 9.55 1.02 -1.22
N ALA A 100 9.86 0.61 0.01
CA ALA A 100 9.55 -0.74 0.50
C ALA A 100 8.57 -0.70 1.68
N LEU A 101 7.58 -1.56 1.67
CA LEU A 101 6.56 -1.67 2.72
C LEU A 101 6.57 -3.06 3.35
N LEU A 102 6.61 -3.13 4.68
CA LEU A 102 6.41 -4.37 5.42
C LEU A 102 4.95 -4.81 5.30
N VAL A 103 4.72 -6.08 4.95
CA VAL A 103 3.39 -6.66 4.79
C VAL A 103 3.33 -8.05 5.43
N GLN A 104 2.16 -8.51 5.85
CA GLN A 104 1.96 -9.77 6.58
C GLN A 104 1.45 -10.90 5.69
N GLY A 105 2.15 -11.15 4.59
CA GLY A 105 1.87 -12.28 3.71
C GLY A 105 1.81 -11.91 2.24
N ILE A 106 1.17 -12.78 1.45
CA ILE A 106 1.06 -12.62 0.00
C ILE A 106 -0.21 -11.82 -0.30
N PRO A 107 -0.12 -10.70 -1.05
CA PRO A 107 -1.30 -9.98 -1.50
C PRO A 107 -2.22 -10.84 -2.35
N ARG A 108 -3.54 -10.65 -2.20
CA ARG A 108 -4.55 -11.35 -3.00
C ARG A 108 -5.09 -10.43 -4.09
N SER A 109 -5.12 -10.91 -5.34
CA SER A 109 -5.75 -10.17 -6.43
C SER A 109 -7.26 -10.11 -6.26
N VAL A 110 -7.84 -8.94 -6.53
CA VAL A 110 -9.29 -8.70 -6.50
C VAL A 110 -9.69 -7.86 -7.71
N LYS A 111 -10.89 -8.08 -8.24
CA LYS A 111 -11.47 -7.20 -9.25
C LYS A 111 -12.24 -6.09 -8.56
N VAL A 112 -12.01 -4.87 -8.99
CA VAL A 112 -12.64 -3.66 -8.47
C VAL A 112 -13.30 -2.94 -9.64
N ASP A 113 -14.52 -2.49 -9.47
CA ASP A 113 -15.22 -1.65 -10.43
C ASP A 113 -15.86 -0.45 -9.73
N SER A 114 -16.62 0.35 -10.48
CA SER A 114 -17.29 1.55 -9.97
C SER A 114 -18.39 1.26 -8.93
N SER A 115 -18.77 0.00 -8.70
CA SER A 115 -19.73 -0.40 -7.66
C SER A 115 -19.08 -0.69 -6.31
N LEU A 116 -17.76 -0.46 -6.17
CA LEU A 116 -17.03 -0.63 -4.92
C LEU A 116 -17.73 0.11 -3.77
N ALA A 117 -18.14 -0.64 -2.76
CA ALA A 117 -18.86 -0.09 -1.62
C ALA A 117 -17.89 0.60 -0.67
N HIS A 118 -18.13 1.87 -0.37
CA HIS A 118 -17.44 2.58 0.71
C HIS A 118 -17.84 2.01 2.08
N SER A 119 -16.94 2.11 3.04
CA SER A 119 -17.13 1.71 4.42
C SER A 119 -17.13 2.93 5.31
N ASP A 120 -18.17 3.09 6.12
CA ASP A 120 -18.29 4.19 7.07
C ASP A 120 -17.51 3.87 8.36
N VAL A 121 -16.18 4.04 8.28
CA VAL A 121 -15.26 3.87 9.40
C VAL A 121 -14.32 5.06 9.44
N THR A 122 -13.88 5.41 10.65
CA THR A 122 -12.90 6.48 10.83
C THR A 122 -11.60 6.12 10.13
N LEU A 123 -11.14 7.02 9.26
CA LEU A 123 -9.86 6.90 8.57
C LEU A 123 -8.72 7.32 9.50
N ALA A 124 -7.65 6.52 9.52
CA ALA A 124 -6.40 6.87 10.16
C ALA A 124 -5.54 7.75 9.22
N PRO A 125 -4.44 8.36 9.70
CA PRO A 125 -3.54 9.10 8.82
C PRO A 125 -3.06 8.25 7.65
N LEU A 126 -2.85 8.87 6.48
CA LEU A 126 -2.44 8.17 5.24
C LEU A 126 -3.51 7.21 4.69
N GLU A 127 -4.74 7.22 5.19
CA GLU A 127 -5.87 6.52 4.57
C GLU A 127 -6.74 7.53 3.80
N LEU A 128 -6.92 7.29 2.50
CA LEU A 128 -7.78 8.11 1.63
C LEU A 128 -9.24 7.67 1.71
N ASP A 129 -9.47 6.38 1.93
CA ASP A 129 -10.81 5.80 1.97
C ASP A 129 -10.80 4.42 2.65
N ALA A 130 -11.98 3.95 3.01
CA ALA A 130 -12.24 2.60 3.47
C ALA A 130 -13.34 1.98 2.62
N VAL A 131 -13.16 0.72 2.23
CA VAL A 131 -14.05 0.04 1.28
C VAL A 131 -14.34 -1.39 1.73
N ASN A 132 -15.48 -1.93 1.30
CA ASN A 132 -15.89 -3.30 1.56
C ASN A 132 -15.85 -4.12 0.25
N LEU A 133 -15.12 -5.22 0.29
CA LEU A 133 -14.91 -6.16 -0.80
C LEU A 133 -15.35 -7.55 -0.33
N GLY A 134 -16.66 -7.82 -0.43
CA GLY A 134 -17.26 -9.03 0.13
C GLY A 134 -17.18 -9.03 1.65
N ASP A 135 -16.41 -9.95 2.20
CA ASP A 135 -16.15 -10.11 3.64
C ASP A 135 -14.93 -9.32 4.13
N VAL A 136 -14.19 -8.67 3.24
CA VAL A 136 -12.97 -7.92 3.59
C VAL A 136 -13.24 -6.43 3.58
N GLN A 137 -13.03 -5.78 4.73
CA GLN A 137 -12.87 -4.34 4.79
C GLN A 137 -11.41 -3.98 4.51
N ALA A 138 -11.18 -3.08 3.56
CA ALA A 138 -9.85 -2.64 3.16
C ALA A 138 -9.72 -1.10 3.27
N ARG A 139 -8.49 -0.62 3.27
CA ARG A 139 -8.12 0.81 3.28
C ARG A 139 -7.40 1.17 2.01
N ILE A 140 -7.76 2.29 1.40
CA ILE A 140 -7.04 2.85 0.26
C ILE A 140 -5.97 3.79 0.82
N PRO A 141 -4.67 3.48 0.70
CA PRO A 141 -3.63 4.31 1.29
C PRO A 141 -3.25 5.48 0.38
N ASP A 142 -2.82 6.58 1.01
CA ASP A 142 -2.16 7.70 0.34
C ASP A 142 -0.66 7.41 0.18
N LEU A 143 -0.32 6.77 -0.94
CA LEU A 143 1.07 6.45 -1.26
C LEU A 143 1.94 7.70 -1.52
N ASN A 144 1.33 8.80 -1.99
CA ASN A 144 2.05 10.06 -2.19
C ASN A 144 2.43 10.69 -0.85
N ALA A 145 1.48 10.73 0.10
CA ALA A 145 1.75 11.23 1.44
C ALA A 145 2.74 10.32 2.21
N LEU A 146 2.69 9.01 1.99
CA LEU A 146 3.67 8.09 2.56
C LEU A 146 5.09 8.39 2.04
N GLU A 147 5.23 8.64 0.73
CA GLU A 147 6.51 9.06 0.15
C GLU A 147 6.94 10.45 0.66
N GLN A 148 6.01 11.40 0.77
CA GLN A 148 6.30 12.73 1.31
C GLN A 148 6.85 12.64 2.74
N LYS A 149 6.31 11.73 3.56
CA LYS A 149 6.77 11.50 4.94
C LYS A 149 8.22 11.02 5.02
N LEU A 150 8.70 10.25 4.04
CA LEU A 150 10.12 9.91 3.92
C LEU A 150 10.97 11.14 3.60
N ALA A 151 10.52 11.98 2.68
CA ALA A 151 11.23 13.18 2.27
C ALA A 151 11.33 14.20 3.42
N ASP A 152 10.24 14.41 4.15
CA ASP A 152 10.20 15.31 5.31
C ASP A 152 11.14 14.86 6.43
N ALA A 153 11.37 13.54 6.54
CA ALA A 153 12.31 12.95 7.49
C ALA A 153 13.77 12.89 6.96
N GLY A 154 14.03 13.33 5.73
CA GLY A 154 15.36 13.26 5.11
C GLY A 154 15.84 11.83 4.84
N LEU A 155 14.92 10.88 4.63
CA LEU A 155 15.22 9.47 4.38
C LEU A 155 15.27 9.10 2.90
N ILE A 156 14.82 10.02 2.03
CA ILE A 156 14.93 10.00 0.58
C ILE A 156 15.23 11.40 0.07
#